data_AF-A0A1F4I111-F1
#
_entry.id   AF-A0A1F4I111-F1
#
_cell.length_a   1.000
_cell.length_b   1.000
_cell.length_c   1.000
_cell.angle_alpha   90.00
_cell.angle_beta   90.00
_cell.angle_gamma   90.00
#
_symmetry.space_group_name_H-M   'P 1'
#
loop_
_entity.id
_entity.type
_entity.pdbx_description
1 polymer ?
#
loop_
_entity_poly.entity_id
_entity_poly.type
_entity_poly.pdbx_seq_one_letter_code
_entity_poly.pdbx_strand_id
1 'polypeptide(L)' 'MLTLPLGKHSGSSTERLELAVTLYERDVLSLGLAAKVAGLSYSQMIDELGRRQIPVVRYSVEDLDRELDFVRTLAGSR' A
#
# COMPACT_ATOMS: atom_id res chain seq x y z
N MET A 1 8.15 -8.00 -14.20
CA MET A 1 7.90 -9.16 -13.31
C MET A 1 9.04 -9.25 -12.30
N LEU A 2 8.78 -8.92 -11.03
CA LEU A 2 9.73 -9.22 -9.95
C LEU A 2 9.57 -10.70 -9.57
N THR A 3 10.61 -11.51 -9.80
CA THR A 3 10.69 -12.87 -9.24
C THR A 3 11.30 -12.75 -7.85
N LEU A 4 10.51 -13.02 -6.80
CA LEU A 4 11.03 -13.13 -5.44
C LEU A 4 11.36 -14.61 -5.19
N PRO A 5 12.64 -15.01 -5.14
CA PRO A 5 13.03 -16.35 -4.72
C PRO A 5 12.84 -16.44 -3.21
N LEU A 6 11.60 -16.63 -2.77
CA LEU A 6 11.33 -17.08 -1.42
C LEU A 6 11.85 -18.52 -1.34
N GLY A 7 13.10 -18.67 -0.89
CA GLY A 7 13.75 -19.96 -0.72
C GLY A 7 12.91 -20.91 0.12
N LYS A 8 13.20 -22.20 0.00
CA LYS A 8 12.44 -23.35 0.52
C LYS A 8 12.36 -23.41 2.07
N HIS A 9 12.95 -22.42 2.73
CA HIS A 9 12.89 -22.10 4.15
C HIS A 9 12.42 -20.66 4.29
N SER A 10 11.22 -20.37 3.78
CA SER A 10 10.67 -19.02 3.90
C SER A 10 10.52 -18.71 5.39
N GLY A 11 10.94 -17.50 5.77
CA GLY A 11 10.88 -17.03 7.14
C GLY A 11 9.52 -17.26 7.79
N SER A 12 9.44 -17.12 9.12
CA SER A 12 8.17 -17.16 9.83
C SER A 12 7.09 -16.29 9.14
N SER A 13 5.80 -16.57 9.38
CA SER A 13 4.72 -15.73 8.85
C SER A 13 4.94 -14.24 9.14
N THR A 14 5.56 -13.93 10.29
CA THR A 14 5.99 -12.60 10.69
C THR A 14 7.08 -12.02 9.78
N GLU A 15 8.15 -12.76 9.46
CA GLU A 15 9.21 -12.26 8.56
C GLU A 15 8.70 -11.93 7.16
N ARG A 16 7.80 -12.77 6.62
CA ARG A 16 7.18 -12.49 5.31
C ARG A 16 6.29 -11.25 5.34
N LEU A 17 5.60 -11.02 6.47
CA LEU A 17 4.80 -9.82 6.65
C LEU A 17 5.67 -8.57 6.69
N GLU A 18 6.74 -8.57 7.48
CA GLU A 18 7.67 -7.44 7.57
C GLU A 18 8.32 -7.11 6.22
N LEU A 19 8.71 -8.15 5.47
CA LEU A 19 9.24 -7.98 4.11
C LEU A 19 8.20 -7.39 3.16
N ALA A 20 6.97 -7.92 3.17
CA ALA A 20 5.88 -7.45 2.31
C ALA A 20 5.54 -5.98 2.59
N VAL A 21 5.44 -5.60 3.88
CA VAL A 21 5.19 -4.22 4.30
C VAL A 21 6.31 -3.30 3.85
N THR A 22 7.57 -3.65 4.12
CA THR A 22 8.72 -2.82 3.75
C THR A 22 8.80 -2.58 2.23
N LEU A 23 8.55 -3.63 1.44
CA LEU A 23 8.61 -3.51 -0.02
C LEU A 23 7.40 -2.79 -0.60
N TYR A 24 6.22 -2.90 0.01
CA TYR A 24 5.06 -2.08 -0.34
C TYR A 24 5.30 -0.60 -0.03
N GLU A 25 5.88 -0.30 1.13
CA GLU A 25 6.16 1.06 1.56
C GLU A 25 7.13 1.78 0.61
N ARG A 26 8.08 1.04 0.05
CA ARG A 26 9.07 1.51 -0.93
C ARG A 26 8.55 1.51 -2.38
N ASP A 27 7.26 1.29 -2.60
CA ASP A 27 6.61 1.18 -3.91
C ASP A 27 7.24 0.11 -4.82
N VAL A 28 7.86 -0.92 -4.24
CA VAL A 28 8.44 -2.06 -4.96
C VAL A 28 7.39 -3.12 -5.26
N LEU A 29 6.44 -3.33 -4.34
CA LEU A 29 5.32 -4.25 -4.53
C LEU A 29 3.99 -3.50 -4.63
N SER A 30 3.14 -3.97 -5.53
CA SER A 30 1.72 -3.62 -5.49
C SER A 30 1.05 -4.25 -4.26
N LEU A 31 -0.09 -3.70 -3.85
CA LEU A 31 -0.87 -4.18 -2.71
C LEU A 31 -1.16 -5.69 -2.79
N GLY A 32 -1.61 -6.17 -3.96
CA GLY A 32 -1.93 -7.59 -4.15
C GLY A 32 -0.71 -8.51 -4.09
N LEU A 33 0.45 -8.05 -4.57
CA LEU A 33 1.68 -8.84 -4.47
C LEU A 33 2.20 -8.86 -3.03
N ALA A 34 2.10 -7.75 -2.30
CA ALA A 34 2.43 -7.68 -0.89
C ALA A 34 1.52 -8.63 -0.05
N ALA A 35 0.21 -8.61 -0.29
CA ALA A 35 -0.74 -9.53 0.34
C ALA A 35 -0.37 -11.01 0.08
N LYS A 36 -0.04 -11.33 -1.17
CA LYS A 36 0.39 -12.69 -1.56
C LYS A 36 1.69 -13.11 -0.86
N VAL A 37 2.69 -12.22 -0.75
CA VAL A 37 3.95 -12.50 -0.04
C VAL A 37 3.70 -12.73 1.44
N ALA A 38 2.86 -11.90 2.06
CA ALA A 38 2.47 -12.02 3.46
C ALA A 38 1.60 -13.26 3.76
N GLY A 39 0.96 -13.84 2.74
CA GLY A 39 -0.02 -14.91 2.91
C GLY A 39 -1.35 -14.41 3.47
N LEU A 40 -1.71 -13.16 3.17
CA LEU A 40 -2.92 -12.48 3.62
C LEU A 40 -3.92 -12.29 2.45
N SER A 41 -5.19 -12.12 2.78
CA SER A 41 -6.15 -11.56 1.83
C SER A 41 -5.83 -10.07 1.54
N TYR A 42 -6.44 -9.52 0.49
CA TYR A 42 -6.36 -8.09 0.19
C TYR A 42 -6.81 -7.22 1.37
N SER A 43 -7.96 -7.56 1.99
CA SER A 43 -8.49 -6.80 3.12
C SER A 43 -7.59 -6.87 4.35
N GLN A 44 -7.04 -8.04 4.66
CA GLN A 44 -6.11 -8.21 5.78
C GLN A 44 -4.82 -7.41 5.58
N MET A 45 -4.31 -7.32 4.35
CA MET A 45 -3.15 -6.49 4.06
C MET A 45 -3.47 -4.99 4.22
N ILE A 46 -4.67 -4.56 3.79
CA ILE A 46 -5.16 -3.18 4.00
C ILE A 46 -5.23 -2.86 5.50
N ASP A 47 -5.82 -3.74 6.30
CA ASP A 47 -5.94 -3.58 7.74
C ASP A 47 -4.56 -3.47 8.41
N GLU A 48 -3.60 -4.31 8.00
CA GLU A 48 -2.25 -4.29 8.55
C GLU A 48 -1.48 -3.01 8.17
N LEU A 49 -1.58 -2.55 6.92
CA LEU A 49 -1.00 -1.28 6.48
C LEU A 49 -1.62 -0.10 7.27
N GLY A 50 -2.93 -0.12 7.45
CA GLY A 50 -3.66 0.88 8.24
C GLY A 50 -3.21 0.92 9.70
N ARG A 51 -3.05 -0.25 10.34
CA ARG A 51 -2.52 -0.38 11.71
C ARG A 51 -1.11 0.20 11.85
N ARG A 52 -0.32 0.19 10.78
CA ARG A 52 1.04 0.74 10.71
C ARG A 52 1.09 2.19 10.19
N GLN A 53 -0.07 2.80 9.93
CA GLN A 53 -0.19 4.14 9.35
C GLN A 53 0.49 4.29 7.98
N ILE A 54 0.56 3.21 7.20
CA ILE A 54 1.08 3.24 5.83
C ILE A 54 -0.09 3.50 4.88
N PRO A 55 -0.06 4.57 4.06
CA PRO A 55 -1.13 4.88 3.13
C PRO A 55 -1.32 3.77 2.10
N VAL A 56 -2.54 3.24 2.01
CA VAL A 56 -2.93 2.26 0.99
C VAL A 56 -3.17 2.93 -0.37
N VAL A 57 -3.57 4.20 -0.33
CA VAL A 57 -3.74 5.06 -1.48
C VAL A 57 -2.77 6.23 -1.32
N ARG A 58 -1.82 6.35 -2.24
CA ARG A 58 -0.88 7.46 -2.29
C ARG A 58 -1.37 8.45 -3.34
N TYR A 59 -2.03 9.51 -2.90
CA TYR A 59 -2.27 10.68 -3.76
C TYR A 59 -0.97 11.47 -3.87
N SER A 60 -0.65 11.96 -5.06
CA SER A 60 0.36 13.00 -5.19
C SER A 60 -0.17 14.28 -4.54
N VAL A 61 0.74 15.13 -4.05
CA VAL A 61 0.35 16.45 -3.50
C VAL A 61 -0.37 17.25 -4.58
N GLU A 62 0.06 17.11 -5.83
CA GLU A 62 -0.52 17.77 -6.99
C GLU A 62 -1.95 17.28 -7.29
N ASP A 63 -2.22 15.98 -7.13
CA ASP A 63 -3.58 15.44 -7.30
C ASP A 63 -4.50 15.95 -6.19
N LEU A 64 -4.00 15.99 -4.95
CA LEU A 64 -4.75 16.51 -3.81
C LEU A 64 -5.06 18.01 -3.98
N ASP A 65 -4.07 18.81 -4.39
CA ASP A 65 -4.24 20.24 -4.64
C ASP A 65 -5.26 20.50 -5.74
N ARG A 66 -5.21 19.74 -6.84
CA ARG A 66 -6.22 19.83 -7.91
C ARG A 66 -7.62 19.52 -7.41
N GLU A 67 -7.76 18.51 -6.55
CA GLU A 67 -9.04 18.12 -5.98
C GLU A 67 -9.59 19.21 -5.03
N LEU A 68 -8.72 19.79 -4.19
CA LEU A 68 -9.08 20.91 -3.31
C LEU A 68 -9.47 22.17 -4.09
N ASP A 69 -8.74 22.51 -5.15
CA ASP A 69 -9.06 23.65 -6.00
C ASP A 69 -10.38 23.45 -6.73
N PHE A 70 -10.65 22.25 -7.24
CA PHE A 70 -11.95 21.92 -7.82
C PHE A 70 -13.09 22.12 -6.80
N VAL A 71 -12.95 21.61 -5.58
CA VAL A 71 -13.95 21.80 -4.52
C VAL A 71 -14.17 23.29 -4.20
N ARG A 72 -13.12 24.12 -4.18
CA ARG A 72 -13.23 25.58 -3.97
C ARG A 72 -14.02 26.27 -5.09
N THR A 73 -13.86 25.86 -6.35
CA THR A 73 -14.65 26.42 -7.47
C THR A 73 -16.15 26.12 -7.35
N LEU A 74 -16.49 24.92 -6.86
CA LEU A 74 -17.89 24.56 -6.60
C LEU A 74 -18.46 25.33 -5.41
N ALA A 75 -17.66 25.57 -4.37
CA ALA A 75 -18.08 26.31 -3.19
C ALA A 75 -18.26 27.81 -3.45
N GLY A 76 -17.47 28.40 -4.35
CA GLY A 76 -17.57 29.82 -4.75
C GLY A 76 -18.66 30.14 -5.77
N SER A 77 -19.37 29.12 -6.29
CA SER A 77 -20.45 29.29 -7.28
C SER A 77 -21.84 29.46 -6.64
N ARG A 78 -21.93 30.03 -5.43
CA ARG A 78 -23.20 30.29 -4.71
C ARG A 78 -23.35 31.75 -4.33
#